data_AF-A0A4Y9XU49-F1
#
_entry.id   AF-A0A4Y9XU49-F1
#
_cell.length_a   1.000
_cell.length_b   1.000
_cell.length_c   1.000
_cell.angle_alpha   90.00
_cell.angle_beta   90.00
_cell.angle_gamma   90.00
#
_symmetry.space_group_name_H-M   'P 1'
#
loop_
_entity.id
_entity.type
_entity.pdbx_description
1 polymer ?
#
loop_
_entity_poly.entity_id
_entity_poly.type
_entity_poly.pdbx_seq_one_letter_code
_entity_poly.pdbx_strand_id
1 'polypeptide(L)'
;MSKGWPQVIQEIIRNVLGLEPPDYQLVVVCYQSRPPTTNEDEQLQWQLQVIKNADELSGPNFELTDVDGEGKPLVRWIMKDEQDKVLVGDASCQGGVRIGAVKESDLDALRSVVYAQSLPLVSDHRDWGKRWIVSILPAMIKGGWVDRKLEVVPQESLEEALEDARRMAMYVVNPDSKNHPYIIQEWKRAPPQGSS
;
A
#
# COMPACT_ATOMS: atom_id res chain seq x y z
N MET A 1 20.49 -15.49 -14.38
CA MET A 1 20.32 -14.23 -13.65
C MET A 1 21.01 -14.39 -12.31
N SER A 2 22.05 -13.60 -12.03
CA SER A 2 22.79 -13.70 -10.75
C SER A 2 21.98 -13.01 -9.65
N LYS A 3 21.74 -13.70 -8.53
CA LYS A 3 21.16 -13.08 -7.33
C LYS A 3 22.06 -11.92 -6.89
N GLY A 4 21.46 -10.78 -6.57
CA GLY A 4 22.19 -9.63 -6.04
C GLY A 4 22.79 -9.96 -4.68
N TRP A 5 23.95 -9.35 -4.37
CA TRP A 5 24.61 -9.49 -3.06
C TRP A 5 23.69 -9.30 -1.85
N PRO A 6 22.68 -8.40 -1.85
CA PRO A 6 21.73 -8.28 -0.74
C PRO A 6 20.88 -9.54 -0.51
N GLN A 7 20.43 -10.19 -1.59
CA GLN A 7 19.61 -11.41 -1.54
C GLN A 7 20.44 -12.60 -1.02
N VAL A 8 21.71 -12.66 -1.40
CA VAL A 8 22.66 -13.68 -0.91
C VAL A 8 22.90 -13.52 0.59
N ILE A 9 23.05 -12.28 1.08
CA ILE A 9 23.23 -12.02 2.52
C ILE A 9 21.97 -12.38 3.30
N GLN A 10 20.79 -12.01 2.81
CA GLN A 10 19.50 -12.40 3.41
C GLN A 10 19.33 -13.93 3.46
N GLU A 11 19.76 -14.64 2.42
CA GLU A 11 19.70 -16.10 2.33
C GLU A 11 20.73 -16.79 3.25
N ILE A 12 21.92 -16.21 3.41
CA ILE A 12 22.93 -16.69 4.37
C ILE A 12 22.47 -16.48 5.82
N ILE A 13 21.95 -15.29 6.15
CA ILE A 13 21.41 -14.98 7.48
C ILE A 13 20.30 -15.97 7.83
N ARG A 14 19.38 -16.23 6.89
CA ARG A 14 18.26 -17.19 7.04
C ARG A 14 18.74 -18.63 7.26
N ASN A 15 19.66 -19.11 6.43
CA ASN A 15 20.02 -20.53 6.40
C ASN A 15 21.09 -20.89 7.43
N VAL A 16 21.95 -19.94 7.82
CA VAL A 16 23.08 -20.20 8.72
C VAL A 16 22.76 -19.83 10.17
N LEU A 17 22.00 -18.76 10.40
CA LEU A 17 21.71 -18.27 11.76
C LEU A 17 20.38 -18.78 12.32
N GLY A 18 19.57 -19.48 11.52
CA GLY A 18 18.26 -20.00 11.95
C GLY A 18 17.29 -18.91 12.41
N LEU A 19 17.52 -17.66 11.96
CA LEU A 19 16.64 -16.54 12.23
C LEU A 19 15.38 -16.73 11.40
N GLU A 20 14.20 -16.67 12.03
CA GLU A 20 12.94 -16.58 11.28
C GLU A 20 13.06 -15.45 10.25
N PRO A 21 12.56 -15.65 9.01
CA PRO A 21 12.56 -14.58 8.03
C PRO A 21 11.90 -13.34 8.65
N PRO A 22 12.47 -12.14 8.47
CA PRO A 22 11.81 -10.94 8.98
C PRO A 22 10.42 -10.83 8.34
N ASP A 23 9.44 -10.46 9.15
CA ASP A 23 8.08 -10.22 8.66
C ASP A 23 8.12 -9.22 7.48
N TYR A 24 7.37 -9.50 6.43
CA TYR A 24 7.24 -8.60 5.30
C TYR A 24 6.46 -7.35 5.71
N GLN A 25 6.86 -6.18 5.21
CA GLN A 25 6.14 -4.95 5.52
C GLN A 25 4.78 -4.96 4.83
N LEU A 26 3.73 -4.62 5.56
CA LEU A 26 2.39 -4.43 5.03
C LEU A 26 2.12 -2.93 4.91
N VAL A 27 1.84 -2.48 3.69
CA VAL A 27 1.84 -1.06 3.33
C VAL A 27 0.58 -0.71 2.57
N VAL A 28 -0.07 0.39 2.93
CA VAL A 28 -1.06 1.04 2.06
C VAL A 28 -0.31 1.98 1.16
N VAL A 29 -0.45 1.82 -0.15
CA VAL A 29 0.19 2.67 -1.14
C VAL A 29 -0.85 3.50 -1.88
N CYS A 30 -0.46 4.70 -2.26
CA CYS A 30 -1.31 5.64 -2.97
C CYS A 30 -0.86 5.71 -4.44
N TYR A 31 -1.81 5.61 -5.35
CA TYR A 31 -1.60 5.66 -6.79
C TYR A 31 -2.37 6.81 -7.41
N GLN A 32 -1.75 7.50 -8.36
CA GLN A 32 -2.45 8.42 -9.22
C GLN A 32 -3.14 7.65 -10.35
N SER A 33 -4.48 7.59 -10.32
CA SER A 33 -5.25 6.79 -11.29
C SER A 33 -5.23 7.40 -12.70
N ARG A 34 -5.16 8.73 -12.81
CA ARG A 34 -5.03 9.48 -14.06
C ARG A 34 -4.22 10.77 -13.85
N PRO A 35 -3.49 11.27 -14.86
CA PRO A 35 -2.93 12.62 -14.81
C PRO A 35 -4.08 13.62 -14.63
N PRO A 36 -3.95 14.66 -13.78
CA PRO A 36 -5.02 15.62 -13.58
C PRO A 36 -5.25 16.35 -14.90
N THR A 37 -6.46 16.27 -15.45
CA THR A 37 -6.87 17.21 -16.49
C THR A 37 -7.30 18.53 -15.84
N THR A 38 -7.35 19.62 -16.60
CA THR A 38 -7.54 20.99 -16.08
C THR A 38 -8.80 21.22 -15.24
N ASN A 39 -9.75 20.27 -15.20
CA ASN A 39 -11.04 20.38 -14.51
C ASN A 39 -11.41 19.14 -13.68
N GLU A 40 -10.50 18.18 -13.46
CA GLU A 40 -10.81 16.97 -12.69
C GLU A 40 -10.01 16.93 -11.39
N ASP A 41 -10.70 16.66 -10.28
CA ASP A 41 -10.06 16.40 -9.00
C ASP A 41 -9.13 15.18 -9.13
N GLU A 42 -7.98 15.27 -8.49
CA GLU A 42 -6.99 14.19 -8.48
C GLU A 42 -7.60 12.90 -7.92
N GLN A 43 -7.73 11.87 -8.77
CA GLN A 43 -8.22 10.57 -8.34
C GLN A 43 -7.08 9.71 -7.81
N LEU A 44 -6.96 9.70 -6.48
CA LEU A 44 -6.03 8.83 -5.77
C LEU A 44 -6.67 7.48 -5.49
N GLN A 45 -5.96 6.40 -5.82
CA GLN A 45 -6.37 5.03 -5.55
C GLN A 45 -5.47 4.40 -4.51
N TRP A 46 -6.08 3.77 -3.52
CA TRP A 46 -5.34 3.09 -2.47
C TRP A 46 -5.24 1.60 -2.79
N GLN A 47 -4.05 1.04 -2.62
CA GLN A 47 -3.78 -0.38 -2.83
C GLN A 47 -3.02 -0.92 -1.61
N LEU A 48 -3.05 -2.24 -1.44
CA LEU A 48 -2.35 -2.93 -0.36
C LEU A 48 -1.13 -3.64 -0.93
N GLN A 49 0.06 -3.25 -0.49
CA GLN A 49 1.33 -3.83 -0.90
C GLN A 49 1.95 -4.61 0.26
N VAL A 50 2.45 -5.81 -0.03
CA VAL A 50 3.39 -6.54 0.83
C VAL A 50 4.79 -6.37 0.25
N ILE A 51 5.70 -5.80 1.03
CA ILE A 51 7.09 -5.58 0.62
C ILE A 51 7.94 -6.77 1.05
N LYS A 52 8.33 -7.59 0.08
CA LYS A 52 9.26 -8.72 0.24
C LYS A 52 10.70 -8.32 -0.06
N ASN A 53 10.90 -7.41 -1.02
CA ASN A 53 12.21 -6.87 -1.37
C ASN A 53 12.23 -5.35 -1.09
N ALA A 54 13.03 -4.94 -0.12
CA ALA A 54 13.13 -3.53 0.29
C ALA A 54 13.84 -2.64 -0.73
N ASP A 55 14.75 -3.19 -1.56
CA ASP A 55 15.54 -2.40 -2.52
C ASP A 55 14.65 -1.89 -3.67
N GLU A 56 13.71 -2.73 -4.11
CA GLU A 56 12.79 -2.45 -5.21
C GLU A 56 11.39 -2.06 -4.71
N LEU A 57 11.17 -2.13 -3.39
CA LEU A 57 9.87 -2.03 -2.75
C LEU A 57 8.86 -2.96 -3.42
N SER A 58 9.22 -4.24 -3.60
CA SER A 58 8.44 -5.17 -4.43
C SER A 58 7.86 -6.36 -3.68
N GLY A 59 6.77 -6.92 -4.21
CA GLY A 59 6.08 -8.09 -3.71
C GLY A 59 4.58 -8.10 -4.08
N PRO A 60 3.75 -8.88 -3.36
CA PRO A 60 2.32 -8.98 -3.62
C PRO A 60 1.59 -7.64 -3.48
N ASN A 61 0.78 -7.30 -4.47
CA ASN A 61 -0.06 -6.11 -4.48
C ASN A 61 -1.53 -6.46 -4.73
N PHE A 62 -2.41 -5.90 -3.91
CA PHE A 62 -3.85 -6.07 -4.00
C PHE A 62 -4.50 -4.76 -4.41
N GLU A 63 -5.17 -4.81 -5.55
CA GLU A 63 -5.87 -3.68 -6.15
C GLU A 63 -7.31 -4.11 -6.43
N LEU A 64 -8.28 -3.42 -5.81
CA LEU A 64 -9.66 -3.50 -6.30
C LEU A 64 -9.76 -2.66 -7.59
N THR A 65 -10.53 -3.05 -8.60
CA THR A 65 -10.66 -2.26 -9.84
C THR A 65 -12.08 -2.36 -10.37
N ASP A 66 -12.64 -1.25 -10.86
CA ASP A 66 -13.88 -1.25 -11.64
C ASP A 66 -13.59 -1.73 -13.07
N VAL A 67 -14.20 -2.84 -13.47
CA VAL A 67 -14.06 -3.43 -14.81
C VAL A 67 -14.93 -2.72 -15.85
N ASP A 68 -16.06 -2.16 -15.42
CA ASP A 68 -17.07 -1.62 -16.32
C ASP A 68 -16.86 -0.15 -16.65
N GLY A 69 -16.04 0.54 -15.85
CA GLY A 69 -15.69 1.95 -16.02
C GLY A 69 -16.74 2.90 -15.46
N GLU A 70 -16.34 4.17 -15.30
CA GLU A 70 -17.16 5.23 -14.72
C GLU A 70 -18.51 5.39 -15.46
N GLY A 71 -19.61 5.45 -14.70
CA GLY A 71 -20.93 5.83 -15.22
C GLY A 71 -21.93 4.69 -15.49
N LYS A 72 -21.58 3.42 -15.19
CA LYS A 72 -22.57 2.33 -15.26
C LYS A 72 -23.35 2.15 -13.94
N PRO A 73 -24.65 1.81 -14.01
CA PRO A 73 -25.50 1.63 -12.83
C PRO A 73 -25.16 0.39 -11.98
N LEU A 74 -24.42 -0.56 -12.55
CA LEU A 74 -23.91 -1.74 -11.86
C LEU A 74 -22.39 -1.76 -12.05
N VAL A 75 -21.66 -1.49 -10.96
CA VAL A 75 -20.20 -1.58 -10.94
C VAL A 75 -19.80 -3.03 -10.70
N ARG A 76 -18.98 -3.59 -11.58
CA ARG A 76 -18.32 -4.88 -11.34
C ARG A 76 -16.89 -4.64 -10.91
N TRP A 77 -16.64 -5.00 -9.65
CA TRP A 77 -15.32 -4.94 -9.07
C TRP A 77 -14.56 -6.24 -9.31
N ILE A 78 -13.27 -6.14 -9.64
CA ILE A 78 -12.33 -7.26 -9.60
C ILE A 78 -11.24 -6.97 -8.57
N MET A 79 -10.79 -8.02 -7.88
CA MET A 79 -9.58 -7.98 -7.08
C MET A 79 -8.41 -8.49 -7.93
N LYS A 80 -7.46 -7.63 -8.22
CA LYS A 80 -6.17 -8.02 -8.80
C LYS A 80 -5.21 -8.38 -7.67
N ASP A 81 -4.47 -9.45 -7.87
CA ASP A 81 -3.42 -9.94 -6.96
C ASP A 81 -2.15 -10.16 -7.78
N GLU A 82 -1.33 -9.11 -7.88
CA GLU A 82 -0.07 -9.13 -8.62
C GLU A 82 1.07 -9.52 -7.68
N GLN A 83 1.71 -10.67 -7.93
CA GLN A 83 2.63 -11.28 -6.96
C GLN A 83 3.96 -10.57 -6.75
N ASP A 84 4.44 -9.85 -7.77
CA ASP A 84 5.79 -9.29 -7.85
C ASP A 84 5.77 -7.84 -8.33
N LYS A 85 4.74 -7.08 -7.93
CA LYS A 85 4.61 -5.66 -8.27
C LYS A 85 5.83 -4.90 -7.73
N VAL A 86 6.47 -4.10 -8.58
CA VAL A 86 7.61 -3.24 -8.24
C VAL A 86 7.13 -1.79 -8.16
N LEU A 87 7.40 -1.11 -7.03
CA LEU A 87 7.01 0.30 -6.85
C LEU A 87 8.10 1.28 -7.31
N VAL A 88 9.38 0.91 -7.16
CA VAL A 88 10.49 1.76 -7.61
C VAL A 88 10.45 1.90 -9.14
N GLY A 89 10.40 3.15 -9.62
CA GLY A 89 10.27 3.49 -11.03
C GLY A 89 8.83 3.53 -11.55
N ASP A 90 7.83 3.11 -10.77
CA ASP A 90 6.42 3.25 -11.15
C ASP A 90 5.98 4.70 -10.97
N ALA A 91 5.91 5.47 -12.05
CA ALA A 91 5.55 6.89 -12.03
C ALA A 91 4.15 7.19 -11.46
N SER A 92 3.28 6.18 -11.38
CA SER A 92 1.93 6.35 -10.83
C SER A 92 1.89 6.18 -9.30
N CYS A 93 2.90 5.54 -8.70
CA CYS A 93 2.97 5.36 -7.24
C CYS A 93 3.42 6.65 -6.55
N GLN A 94 2.57 7.19 -5.68
CA GLN A 94 2.80 8.45 -4.98
C GLN A 94 3.43 8.24 -3.59
N GLY A 95 3.74 7.01 -3.18
CA GLY A 95 4.23 6.71 -1.83
C GLY A 95 3.26 5.84 -1.03
N GLY A 96 3.58 5.59 0.23
CA GLY A 96 2.78 4.73 1.08
C GLY A 96 3.08 4.84 2.56
N VAL A 97 2.28 4.14 3.35
CA VAL A 97 2.36 4.10 4.81
C VAL A 97 2.38 2.65 5.26
N ARG A 98 3.38 2.29 6.05
CA ARG A 98 3.44 0.99 6.71
C ARG A 98 2.32 0.93 7.74
N ILE A 99 1.45 -0.07 7.61
CA ILE A 99 0.33 -0.33 8.53
C ILE A 99 0.55 -1.57 9.40
N GLY A 100 1.58 -2.36 9.11
CA GLY A 100 1.95 -3.51 9.92
C GLY A 100 2.95 -4.42 9.23
N ALA A 101 2.86 -5.72 9.51
CA ALA A 101 3.75 -6.73 8.96
C ALA A 101 3.06 -8.09 8.83
N VAL A 102 3.53 -8.91 7.90
CA VAL A 102 2.96 -10.23 7.62
C VAL A 102 4.07 -11.28 7.45
N LYS A 103 3.91 -12.43 8.12
CA LYS A 103 4.81 -13.57 7.93
C LYS A 103 4.60 -14.19 6.57
N GLU A 104 5.65 -14.79 6.01
CA GLU A 104 5.54 -15.55 4.76
C GLU A 104 4.48 -16.65 4.84
N SER A 105 4.39 -17.34 5.99
CA SER A 105 3.39 -18.39 6.26
C SER A 105 1.95 -17.89 6.23
N ASP A 106 1.73 -16.58 6.43
CA ASP A 106 0.42 -16.00 6.61
C ASP A 106 -0.10 -15.33 5.34
N LEU A 107 0.69 -15.29 4.26
CA LEU A 107 0.31 -14.63 3.01
C LEU A 107 -0.98 -15.19 2.41
N ASP A 108 -1.18 -16.50 2.44
CA ASP A 108 -2.41 -17.11 1.91
C ASP A 108 -3.63 -16.81 2.79
N ALA A 109 -3.43 -16.71 4.11
CA ALA A 109 -4.47 -16.29 5.03
C ALA A 109 -4.84 -14.81 4.82
N LEU A 110 -3.84 -13.95 4.63
CA LEU A 110 -4.03 -12.54 4.29
C LEU A 110 -4.79 -12.40 2.95
N ARG A 111 -4.37 -13.12 1.90
CA ARG A 111 -5.08 -13.16 0.61
C ARG A 111 -6.54 -13.54 0.81
N SER A 112 -6.79 -14.62 1.56
CA SER A 112 -8.15 -15.09 1.83
C SER A 112 -9.01 -14.02 2.50
N VAL A 113 -8.45 -13.25 3.45
CA VAL A 113 -9.14 -12.11 4.07
C VAL A 113 -9.43 -11.00 3.07
N VAL A 114 -8.44 -10.65 2.24
CA VAL A 114 -8.59 -9.63 1.19
C VAL A 114 -9.71 -10.01 0.20
N TYR A 115 -9.77 -11.28 -0.21
CA TYR A 115 -10.77 -11.79 -1.15
C TYR A 115 -12.16 -12.00 -0.52
N ALA A 116 -12.24 -12.27 0.77
CA ALA A 116 -13.51 -12.53 1.46
C ALA A 116 -14.33 -11.25 1.73
N GLN A 117 -13.72 -10.08 1.59
CA GLN A 117 -14.39 -8.84 1.94
C GLN A 117 -15.48 -8.45 0.94
N SER A 118 -16.62 -7.98 1.47
CA SER A 118 -17.72 -7.45 0.67
C SER A 118 -17.29 -6.20 -0.11
N LEU A 119 -17.51 -6.22 -1.42
CA LEU A 119 -17.14 -5.14 -2.33
C LEU A 119 -18.09 -3.93 -2.14
N PRO A 120 -17.62 -2.69 -2.36
CA PRO A 120 -18.47 -1.51 -2.24
C PRO A 120 -19.69 -1.61 -3.17
N LEU A 121 -20.91 -1.47 -2.63
CA LEU A 121 -22.15 -1.52 -3.40
C LEU A 121 -22.48 -0.21 -4.15
N VAL A 122 -21.66 0.83 -3.98
CA VAL A 122 -21.97 2.18 -4.46
C VAL A 122 -21.31 2.48 -5.80
N SER A 123 -22.06 3.19 -6.64
CA SER A 123 -21.65 3.71 -7.95
C SER A 123 -20.82 5.00 -7.88
N ASP A 124 -20.53 5.50 -6.68
CA ASP A 124 -19.62 6.64 -6.51
C ASP A 124 -18.18 6.13 -6.72
N HIS A 125 -17.66 6.44 -7.90
CA HIS A 125 -16.32 6.10 -8.37
C HIS A 125 -15.23 6.85 -7.58
N ARG A 126 -15.60 7.83 -6.76
CA ARG A 126 -14.70 8.56 -5.88
C ARG A 126 -14.53 7.78 -4.57
N ASP A 127 -13.27 7.56 -4.18
CA ASP A 127 -12.85 6.94 -2.92
C ASP A 127 -13.11 5.43 -2.74
N TRP A 128 -13.43 4.66 -3.78
CA TRP A 128 -13.70 3.22 -3.59
C TRP A 128 -12.48 2.45 -3.04
N GLY A 129 -11.26 2.73 -3.52
CA GLY A 129 -10.05 2.04 -3.06
C GLY A 129 -9.78 2.31 -1.59
N LYS A 130 -9.94 3.57 -1.20
CA LYS A 130 -9.89 4.03 0.19
C LYS A 130 -10.93 3.32 1.07
N ARG A 131 -12.20 3.29 0.66
CA ARG A 131 -13.28 2.62 1.40
C ARG A 131 -13.02 1.12 1.53
N TRP A 132 -12.52 0.49 0.48
CA TRP A 132 -12.17 -0.93 0.51
C TRP A 132 -11.05 -1.20 1.52
N ILE A 133 -9.94 -0.46 1.48
CA ILE A 133 -8.84 -0.58 2.47
C ILE A 133 -9.38 -0.42 3.89
N VAL A 134 -10.13 0.65 4.16
CA VAL A 134 -10.70 0.90 5.50
C VAL A 134 -11.60 -0.26 5.95
N SER A 135 -12.35 -0.87 5.02
CA SER A 135 -13.24 -1.98 5.33
C SER A 135 -12.51 -3.28 5.70
N ILE A 136 -11.30 -3.52 5.17
CA ILE A 136 -10.52 -4.74 5.45
C ILE A 136 -9.65 -4.60 6.71
N LEU A 137 -9.33 -3.37 7.15
CA LEU A 137 -8.47 -3.14 8.33
C LEU A 137 -8.93 -3.90 9.59
N PRO A 138 -10.22 -3.94 9.98
CA PRO A 138 -10.64 -4.66 11.17
C PRO A 138 -10.32 -6.17 11.12
N ALA A 139 -10.49 -6.80 9.96
CA ALA A 139 -10.18 -8.21 9.77
C ALA A 139 -8.66 -8.45 9.85
N MET A 140 -7.86 -7.54 9.30
CA MET A 140 -6.39 -7.63 9.34
C MET A 140 -5.82 -7.34 10.73
N ILE A 141 -6.44 -6.45 11.52
CA ILE A 141 -6.12 -6.22 12.94
C ILE A 141 -6.41 -7.49 13.75
N LYS A 142 -7.57 -8.12 13.51
CA LYS A 142 -7.93 -9.39 14.15
C LYS A 142 -6.98 -10.53 13.76
N GLY A 143 -6.50 -10.53 12.52
CA GLY A 143 -5.47 -11.45 12.00
C GLY A 143 -4.07 -11.21 12.57
N GLY A 144 -3.84 -10.07 13.23
CA GLY A 144 -2.55 -9.73 13.84
C GLY A 144 -1.52 -9.12 12.88
N TRP A 145 -1.90 -8.84 11.63
CA TRP A 145 -0.97 -8.28 10.62
C TRP A 145 -0.90 -6.77 10.64
N VAL A 146 -1.96 -6.11 11.11
CA VAL A 146 -2.03 -4.64 11.21
C VAL A 146 -1.82 -4.23 12.65
N ASP A 147 -1.01 -3.18 12.85
CA ASP A 147 -0.73 -2.65 14.18
C ASP A 147 -2.03 -2.22 14.87
N ARG A 148 -2.33 -2.77 16.05
CA ARG A 148 -3.56 -2.46 16.82
C ARG A 148 -3.75 -0.97 17.12
N LYS A 149 -2.68 -0.18 17.06
CA LYS A 149 -2.75 1.28 17.18
C LYS A 149 -3.68 1.87 16.12
N LEU A 150 -3.83 1.23 14.96
CA LEU A 150 -4.73 1.64 13.89
C LEU A 150 -6.21 1.35 14.19
N GLU A 151 -6.54 0.57 15.22
CA GLU A 151 -7.92 0.34 15.66
C GLU A 151 -8.59 1.63 16.17
N VAL A 152 -7.80 2.54 16.72
CA VAL A 152 -8.25 3.84 17.26
C VAL A 152 -7.91 5.01 16.35
N VAL A 153 -7.28 4.76 15.19
CA VAL A 153 -6.86 5.82 14.26
C VAL A 153 -8.04 6.13 13.33
N PRO A 154 -8.57 7.37 13.36
CA PRO A 154 -9.61 7.78 12.42
C PRO A 154 -9.14 7.60 10.98
N GLN A 155 -10.05 7.30 10.06
CA GLN A 155 -9.76 7.22 8.63
C GLN A 155 -8.95 8.43 8.11
N GLU A 156 -9.32 9.62 8.58
CA GLU A 156 -8.65 10.91 8.29
C GLU A 156 -7.16 10.91 8.60
N SER A 157 -6.72 10.16 9.62
CA SER A 157 -5.32 10.08 10.01
C SER A 157 -4.48 9.22 9.06
N LEU A 158 -5.05 8.17 8.48
CA LEU A 158 -4.38 7.40 7.43
C LEU A 158 -4.28 8.22 6.13
N GLU A 159 -5.27 9.08 5.86
CA GLU A 159 -5.23 10.03 4.75
C GLU A 159 -4.13 11.08 4.93
N GLU A 160 -4.06 11.70 6.10
CA GLU A 160 -2.98 12.64 6.45
C GLU A 160 -1.60 11.99 6.25
N ALA A 161 -1.44 10.75 6.71
CA ALA A 161 -0.19 10.00 6.53
C ALA A 161 0.17 9.74 5.06
N LEU A 162 -0.81 9.35 4.24
CA LEU A 162 -0.57 9.10 2.81
C LEU A 162 -0.27 10.40 2.05
N GLU A 163 -0.88 11.51 2.46
CA GLU A 163 -0.58 12.84 1.94
C GLU A 163 0.84 13.30 2.32
N ASP A 164 1.26 13.06 3.56
CA ASP A 164 2.65 13.31 3.98
C ASP A 164 3.63 12.45 3.19
N ALA A 165 3.33 11.17 2.97
CA ALA A 165 4.16 10.26 2.18
C ALA A 165 4.29 10.76 0.73
N ARG A 166 3.19 11.24 0.16
CA ARG A 166 3.16 11.84 -1.18
C ARG A 166 4.03 13.08 -1.29
N ARG A 167 3.89 14.02 -0.35
CA ARG A 167 4.73 15.22 -0.31
C ARG A 167 6.21 14.85 -0.23
N MET A 168 6.55 13.90 0.64
CA MET A 168 7.93 13.43 0.77
C MET A 168 8.45 12.79 -0.52
N ALA A 169 7.66 11.97 -1.21
CA ALA A 169 8.02 11.39 -2.50
C ALA A 169 8.30 12.48 -3.57
N MET A 170 7.52 13.56 -3.58
CA MET A 170 7.76 14.71 -4.48
C MET A 170 9.07 15.45 -4.19
N TYR A 171 9.51 15.52 -2.93
CA TYR A 171 10.78 16.18 -2.56
C TYR A 171 12.01 15.29 -2.80
N VAL A 172 11.85 13.97 -2.81
CA VAL A 172 12.91 13.01 -3.13
C VAL A 172 13.01 12.85 -4.66
N VAL A 173 13.33 13.94 -5.36
CA VAL A 173 13.72 13.87 -6.77
C VAL A 173 15.16 13.36 -6.83
N ASN A 174 15.31 12.06 -7.11
CA ASN A 174 16.61 11.44 -7.33
C ASN A 174 17.21 11.96 -8.66
N PRO A 175 18.51 12.31 -8.75
CA PRO A 175 19.18 12.70 -10.00
C PRO A 175 18.98 11.74 -11.19
N ASP A 176 18.64 10.48 -10.92
CA ASP A 176 18.40 9.44 -11.94
C ASP A 176 17.01 9.48 -12.59
N SER A 177 16.15 10.46 -12.27
CA SER A 177 14.81 10.67 -12.85
C SER A 177 13.80 9.51 -12.72
N LYS A 178 14.14 8.46 -11.98
CA LYS A 178 13.21 7.38 -11.61
C LYS A 178 12.38 7.79 -10.40
N ASN A 179 11.10 7.47 -10.41
CA ASN A 179 10.24 7.65 -9.24
C ASN A 179 10.70 6.74 -8.08
N HIS A 180 10.84 7.30 -6.88
CA HIS A 180 11.20 6.55 -5.68
C HIS A 180 10.12 6.80 -4.61
N PRO A 181 9.08 5.97 -4.56
CA PRO A 181 8.01 6.13 -3.59
C PRO A 181 8.55 6.13 -2.16
N TYR A 182 8.10 7.08 -1.34
CA TYR A 182 8.47 7.14 0.06
C TYR A 182 7.48 6.34 0.91
N ILE A 183 8.00 5.41 1.73
CA ILE A 183 7.20 4.62 2.66
C ILE A 183 7.42 5.12 4.09
N ILE A 184 6.39 5.73 4.68
CA ILE A 184 6.42 6.12 6.10
C ILE A 184 6.40 4.86 6.96
N GLN A 185 7.46 4.67 7.75
CA GLN A 185 7.64 3.49 8.61
C GLN A 185 6.86 3.57 9.92
N GLU A 186 6.81 4.76 10.51
CA GLU A 186 6.03 5.08 11.71
C GLU A 186 5.36 6.43 11.48
N TRP A 187 4.04 6.44 11.33
CA TRP A 187 3.32 7.72 11.26
C TRP A 187 3.11 8.26 12.69
N LYS A 188 3.67 9.45 12.94
CA LYS A 188 3.39 10.26 14.12
C LYS A 188 2.73 11.52 13.60
N ARG A 189 1.48 11.76 14.00
CA ARG A 189 0.76 12.98 13.63
C ARG A 189 1.64 14.20 13.95
N ALA A 190 1.90 15.04 12.96
CA ALA A 190 2.59 16.29 13.22
C ALA A 190 1.77 17.09 14.25
N PRO A 191 2.39 17.70 15.28
CA PRO A 191 1.67 18.60 16.14
C PRO A 191 1.06 19.71 15.27
N PRO A 192 -0.19 20.14 15.54
CA PRO A 192 -0.82 21.18 14.76
C PRO A 192 0.12 22.38 14.72
N GLN A 193 0.50 22.82 13.52
CA GLN A 193 1.30 24.02 13.37
C GLN A 193 0.49 25.15 13.98
N GLY A 194 0.97 25.70 15.09
CA GLY A 194 0.37 26.85 15.74
C GLY A 194 0.26 27.96 14.71
N SER A 195 -0.95 28.43 14.48
CA SER A 195 -1.23 29.67 13.78
C SER A 195 -0.54 30.81 14.52
N SER A 196 0.64 31.19 14.05
CA SER A 196 1.27 32.49 14.33
C SER A 196 0.47 33.63 13.72
#